data_AF-A0A6B2C944-F1
#
_entry.id   AF-A0A6B2C944-F1
#
_cell.length_a   1.000
_cell.length_b   1.000
_cell.length_c   1.000
_cell.angle_alpha   90.00
_cell.angle_beta   90.00
_cell.angle_gamma   90.00
#
_symmetry.space_group_name_H-M   'P 1'
#
loop_
_entity.id
_entity.type
_entity.pdbx_description
1 polymer ?
#
loop_
_entity_poly.entity_id
_entity_poly.type
_entity_poly.pdbx_seq_one_letter_code
_entity_poly.pdbx_strand_id
1 'polypeptide(L)'
;MNIYLKALMFLLIYAFLHLKCNPHNIKILRSICIIDESIFQHIKLGFWSYIFTNAIEYFIDDVDFRDIDIWLFPRLFSSSMIPWLMIVIWYLAPALFDRIRSLIKMILWDIFATYLSGVFAALIENSLSKNLSSEFKMFILILLATSIFLYIRFTYKRPSIDLFNI
;
A
#
# COMPACT_ATOMS: atom_id res chain seq x y z
N MET A 1 -7.69 9.53 -12.63
CA MET A 1 -7.41 8.36 -13.53
C MET A 1 -8.47 7.23 -13.44
N ASN A 2 -8.59 6.34 -14.45
CA ASN A 2 -9.47 5.14 -14.37
C ASN A 2 -9.01 4.14 -13.29
N ILE A 3 -9.95 3.54 -12.54
CA ILE A 3 -9.70 2.59 -11.42
C ILE A 3 -8.71 1.48 -11.81
N TYR A 4 -8.95 0.79 -12.92
CA TYR A 4 -8.16 -0.37 -13.32
C TYR A 4 -6.77 0.02 -13.79
N LEU A 5 -6.65 1.18 -14.46
CA LEU A 5 -5.37 1.74 -14.88
C LEU A 5 -4.55 2.17 -13.65
N LYS A 6 -5.19 2.78 -12.66
CA LYS A 6 -4.55 3.14 -11.40
C LYS A 6 -4.02 1.92 -10.66
N ALA A 7 -4.83 0.87 -10.54
CA ALA A 7 -4.42 -0.39 -9.93
C ALA A 7 -3.26 -1.07 -10.69
N LEU A 8 -3.26 -0.99 -12.03
CA LEU A 8 -2.16 -1.49 -12.85
C LEU A 8 -0.88 -0.69 -12.62
N MET A 9 -0.97 0.65 -12.57
CA MET A 9 0.17 1.52 -12.28
C MET A 9 0.74 1.22 -10.89
N PHE A 10 -0.13 1.03 -9.90
CA PHE A 10 0.25 0.58 -8.56
C PHE A 10 1.02 -0.75 -8.58
N LEU A 11 0.50 -1.76 -9.29
CA LEU A 11 1.18 -3.05 -9.43
C LEU A 11 2.57 -2.91 -10.08
N LEU A 12 2.69 -2.08 -11.13
CA LEU A 12 3.96 -1.87 -11.81
C LEU A 12 4.99 -1.17 -10.91
N ILE A 13 4.57 -0.18 -10.14
CA ILE A 13 5.43 0.49 -9.15
C ILE A 13 5.83 -0.49 -8.05
N TYR A 14 4.88 -1.29 -7.55
CA TYR A 14 5.15 -2.32 -6.56
C TYR A 14 6.20 -3.31 -7.05
N ALA A 15 6.00 -3.88 -8.24
CA ALA A 15 6.95 -4.81 -8.85
C ALA A 15 8.32 -4.15 -9.08
N PHE A 16 8.35 -2.89 -9.51
CA PHE A 16 9.60 -2.15 -9.69
C PHE A 16 10.36 -1.99 -8.36
N LEU A 17 9.68 -1.53 -7.29
CA LEU A 17 10.32 -1.36 -5.99
C LEU A 17 10.74 -2.71 -5.39
N HIS A 18 9.95 -3.76 -5.59
CA HIS A 18 10.26 -5.11 -5.12
C HIS A 18 11.54 -5.66 -5.78
N LEU A 19 11.64 -5.53 -7.11
CA LEU A 19 12.72 -6.17 -7.88
C LEU A 19 13.99 -5.34 -7.97
N LYS A 20 13.87 -4.01 -8.02
CA LYS A 20 14.99 -3.13 -8.38
C LYS A 20 15.47 -2.24 -7.24
N CYS A 21 14.70 -2.11 -6.16
CA CYS A 21 15.16 -1.24 -5.10
C CYS A 21 16.24 -1.93 -4.25
N ASN A 22 17.47 -1.42 -4.34
CA ASN A 22 18.62 -1.92 -3.60
C ASN A 22 18.98 -0.99 -2.43
N PRO A 23 18.72 -1.37 -1.17
CA PRO A 23 18.88 -0.48 -0.02
C PRO A 23 20.29 -0.50 0.60
N HIS A 24 21.29 -1.17 0.01
CA HIS A 24 22.54 -1.53 0.69
C HIS A 24 23.25 -0.36 1.39
N ASN A 25 23.30 0.83 0.78
CA ASN A 25 24.09 1.96 1.30
C ASN A 25 23.31 3.24 1.65
N ILE A 26 21.99 3.29 1.41
CA ILE A 26 21.20 4.51 1.61
C ILE A 26 20.13 4.26 2.67
N LYS A 27 20.29 4.85 3.87
CA LYS A 27 19.36 4.68 5.01
C LYS A 27 17.91 5.06 4.65
N ILE A 28 17.71 6.13 3.89
CA ILE A 28 16.35 6.55 3.47
C ILE A 28 15.71 5.47 2.58
N LEU A 29 16.50 4.83 1.72
CA LEU A 29 16.01 3.82 0.79
C LEU A 29 15.60 2.53 1.52
N ARG A 30 16.27 2.17 2.63
CA ARG A 30 15.84 1.07 3.51
C ARG A 30 14.42 1.25 4.04
N SER A 31 14.03 2.49 4.36
CA SER A 31 12.70 2.80 4.88
C SER A 31 11.58 2.55 3.87
N ILE A 32 11.89 2.65 2.58
CA ILE A 32 10.92 2.51 1.48
C ILE A 32 10.94 1.07 0.94
N CYS A 33 12.13 0.51 0.77
CA CYS A 33 12.34 -0.72 0.02
C CYS A 33 12.31 -1.96 0.88
N ILE A 34 12.10 -3.10 0.23
CA ILE A 34 12.13 -4.41 0.89
C ILE A 34 13.54 -4.72 1.37
N ILE A 35 13.65 -5.29 2.57
CA ILE A 35 14.93 -5.74 3.16
C ILE A 35 14.95 -7.25 3.44
N ASP A 36 13.79 -7.89 3.47
CA ASP A 36 13.58 -9.33 3.62
C ASP A 36 12.20 -9.71 3.03
N GLU A 37 11.95 -11.00 2.83
CA GLU A 37 10.70 -11.51 2.24
C GLU A 37 9.52 -11.59 3.23
N SER A 38 9.59 -10.91 4.38
CA SER A 38 8.49 -10.97 5.35
C SER A 38 7.23 -10.25 4.84
N ILE A 39 6.07 -10.71 5.32
CA ILE A 39 4.76 -10.10 5.00
C ILE A 39 4.76 -8.61 5.35
N PHE A 40 5.40 -8.24 6.47
CA PHE A 40 5.52 -6.84 6.89
C PHE A 40 6.20 -5.97 5.82
N GLN A 41 7.26 -6.47 5.17
CA GLN A 41 7.92 -5.71 4.12
C GLN A 41 7.05 -5.59 2.87
N HIS A 42 6.30 -6.63 2.52
CA HIS A 42 5.37 -6.61 1.39
C HIS A 42 4.25 -5.57 1.58
N ILE A 43 3.64 -5.50 2.77
CA ILE A 43 2.59 -4.49 3.05
C ILE A 43 3.16 -3.07 3.15
N LYS A 44 4.38 -2.91 3.68
CA LYS A 44 5.11 -1.64 3.65
C LYS A 44 5.35 -1.18 2.22
N LEU A 45 5.80 -2.10 1.36
CA LEU A 45 6.03 -1.83 -0.04
C LEU A 45 4.73 -1.45 -0.75
N GLY A 46 3.63 -2.11 -0.42
CA GLY A 46 2.28 -1.76 -0.88
C GLY A 46 1.91 -0.33 -0.52
N PHE A 47 2.07 0.05 0.75
CA PHE A 47 1.84 1.41 1.22
C PHE A 47 2.62 2.45 0.39
N TRP A 48 3.94 2.29 0.26
CA TRP A 48 4.77 3.25 -0.48
C TRP A 48 4.47 3.28 -1.97
N SER A 49 4.23 2.11 -2.57
CA SER A 49 3.89 2.01 -4.00
C SER A 49 2.61 2.75 -4.32
N TYR A 50 1.61 2.67 -3.44
CA TYR A 50 0.33 3.37 -3.64
C TYR A 50 0.47 4.88 -3.40
N ILE A 51 1.28 5.30 -2.44
CA ILE A 51 1.65 6.73 -2.26
C ILE A 51 2.31 7.28 -3.53
N PHE A 52 3.27 6.57 -4.12
CA PHE A 52 3.88 7.00 -5.39
C PHE A 52 2.91 6.96 -6.56
N THR A 53 1.99 5.99 -6.58
CA THR A 53 0.89 5.95 -7.57
C THR A 53 0.05 7.22 -7.50
N ASN A 54 -0.31 7.66 -6.29
CA ASN A 54 -1.06 8.89 -6.06
C ASN A 54 -0.23 10.14 -6.42
N ALA A 55 1.08 10.14 -6.13
CA ALA A 55 1.95 11.23 -6.52
C ALA A 55 2.05 11.38 -8.05
N ILE A 56 2.14 10.28 -8.80
CA ILE A 56 2.12 10.31 -10.26
C ILE A 56 0.74 10.76 -10.76
N GLU A 57 -0.35 10.25 -10.17
CA GLU A 57 -1.70 10.68 -10.53
C GLU A 57 -1.90 12.19 -10.31
N TYR A 58 -1.32 12.77 -9.25
CA TYR A 58 -1.36 14.22 -9.02
C TYR A 58 -0.78 15.04 -10.18
N PHE A 59 0.27 14.54 -10.84
CA PHE A 59 0.86 15.22 -12.00
C PHE A 59 0.10 14.96 -13.31
N ILE A 60 -0.80 13.98 -13.34
CA ILE A 60 -1.60 13.64 -14.52
C ILE A 60 -2.99 14.29 -14.44
N ASP A 61 -3.61 14.28 -13.26
CA ASP A 61 -4.88 14.92 -13.00
C ASP A 61 -4.67 16.45 -12.93
N ASP A 62 -5.50 17.22 -13.62
CA ASP A 62 -5.49 18.69 -13.57
C ASP A 62 -6.25 19.18 -12.32
N VAL A 63 -5.63 19.03 -11.15
CA VAL A 63 -6.26 19.31 -9.85
C VAL A 63 -6.26 20.82 -9.56
N ASP A 64 -7.45 21.41 -9.44
CA ASP A 64 -7.60 22.79 -8.96
C ASP A 64 -7.20 22.86 -7.48
N PHE A 65 -6.38 23.85 -7.14
CA PHE A 65 -5.93 24.09 -5.76
C PHE A 65 -7.08 24.27 -4.77
N ARG A 66 -8.24 24.77 -5.22
CA ARG A 66 -9.44 24.95 -4.38
C ARG A 66 -10.07 23.63 -3.94
N ASP A 67 -9.85 22.56 -4.69
CA ASP A 67 -10.42 21.23 -4.45
C ASP A 67 -9.33 20.22 -3.99
N ILE A 68 -8.17 20.72 -3.55
CA ILE A 68 -7.02 19.88 -3.20
C ILE A 68 -7.34 18.92 -2.05
N ASP A 69 -8.13 19.34 -1.07
CA ASP A 69 -8.51 18.51 0.07
C ASP A 69 -9.48 17.40 -0.36
N ILE A 70 -10.43 17.73 -1.24
CA ILE A 70 -11.36 16.79 -1.86
C ILE A 70 -10.59 15.70 -2.62
N TRP A 71 -9.51 16.07 -3.29
CA TRP A 71 -8.67 15.15 -4.05
C TRP A 71 -7.71 14.34 -3.14
N LEU A 72 -7.08 14.99 -2.16
CA LEU A 72 -5.98 14.45 -1.37
C LEU A 72 -6.43 13.46 -0.30
N PHE A 73 -7.43 13.81 0.51
CA PHE A 73 -7.78 13.00 1.69
C PHE A 73 -8.30 11.60 1.37
N PRO A 74 -9.16 11.38 0.35
CA PRO A 74 -9.53 10.03 -0.08
C PRO A 74 -8.32 9.17 -0.47
N ARG A 75 -7.33 9.75 -1.15
CA ARG A 75 -6.10 9.08 -1.59
C ARG A 75 -5.14 8.77 -0.45
N LEU A 76 -5.05 9.66 0.54
CA LEU A 76 -4.29 9.38 1.75
C LEU A 76 -4.93 8.25 2.55
N PHE A 77 -6.25 8.27 2.69
CA PHE A 77 -6.98 7.21 3.38
C PHE A 77 -6.82 5.86 2.70
N SER A 78 -7.02 5.79 1.38
CA SER A 78 -6.86 4.55 0.61
C SER A 78 -5.43 4.02 0.66
N SER A 79 -4.41 4.89 0.63
CA SER A 79 -3.01 4.51 0.83
C SER A 79 -2.80 3.84 2.19
N SER A 80 -3.38 4.38 3.26
CA SER A 80 -3.35 3.77 4.59
C SER A 80 -4.14 2.46 4.67
N MET A 81 -5.13 2.24 3.80
CA MET A 81 -5.92 1.01 3.73
C MET A 81 -5.25 -0.11 2.94
N ILE A 82 -4.36 0.20 1.99
CA ILE A 82 -3.66 -0.81 1.16
C ILE A 82 -3.03 -1.94 1.99
N PRO A 83 -2.27 -1.69 3.06
CA PRO A 83 -1.72 -2.74 3.92
C PRO A 83 -2.77 -3.72 4.44
N TRP A 84 -3.92 -3.20 4.87
CA TRP A 84 -5.02 -4.00 5.39
C TRP A 84 -5.71 -4.80 4.28
N LEU A 85 -5.95 -4.18 3.13
CA LEU A 85 -6.49 -4.85 1.94
C LEU A 85 -5.58 -5.98 1.49
N MET A 86 -4.27 -5.74 1.43
CA MET A 86 -3.28 -6.75 1.08
C MET A 86 -3.28 -7.91 2.07
N ILE A 87 -3.32 -7.66 3.38
CA ILE A 87 -3.42 -8.74 4.38
C ILE A 87 -4.70 -9.54 4.13
N VAL A 88 -5.86 -8.89 4.10
CA VAL A 88 -7.15 -9.60 3.99
C VAL A 88 -7.20 -10.43 2.70
N ILE A 89 -6.82 -9.85 1.56
CA ILE A 89 -6.84 -10.56 0.29
C ILE A 89 -5.78 -11.66 0.27
N TRP A 90 -4.54 -11.38 0.64
CA TRP A 90 -3.45 -12.35 0.55
C TRP A 90 -3.71 -13.59 1.40
N TYR A 91 -4.24 -13.41 2.61
CA TYR A 91 -4.58 -14.51 3.52
C TYR A 91 -5.77 -15.37 3.06
N LEU A 92 -6.54 -14.95 2.03
CA LEU A 92 -7.55 -15.83 1.43
C LEU A 92 -6.92 -17.09 0.83
N ALA A 93 -5.74 -17.01 0.22
CA ALA A 93 -5.07 -18.18 -0.33
C ALA A 93 -4.77 -19.25 0.73
N PRO A 94 -4.01 -18.98 1.81
CA PRO A 94 -3.77 -19.98 2.84
C PRO A 94 -5.06 -20.40 3.58
N ALA A 95 -6.10 -19.56 3.63
CA ALA A 95 -7.38 -19.94 4.21
C ALA A 95 -8.19 -20.93 3.34
N LEU A 96 -8.07 -20.83 2.01
CA LEU A 96 -8.77 -21.70 1.05
C LEU A 96 -7.93 -22.92 0.66
N PHE A 97 -6.60 -22.79 0.71
CA PHE A 97 -5.64 -23.79 0.31
C PHE A 97 -4.63 -23.98 1.44
N ASP A 98 -4.73 -25.08 2.19
CA ASP A 98 -3.87 -25.36 3.36
C ASP A 98 -2.38 -25.05 3.13
N ARG A 99 -1.83 -25.45 1.95
CA ARG A 99 -0.47 -25.09 1.52
C ARG A 99 -0.36 -24.96 0.01
N ILE A 100 0.08 -23.79 -0.47
CA ILE A 100 0.51 -23.60 -1.85
C ILE A 100 2.00 -23.97 -1.96
N ARG A 101 2.31 -25.14 -2.51
CA ARG A 101 3.71 -25.62 -2.66
C ARG A 101 4.41 -25.12 -3.93
N SER A 102 3.65 -24.62 -4.90
CA SER A 102 4.20 -24.19 -6.19
C SER A 102 4.59 -22.72 -6.12
N LEU A 103 5.87 -22.42 -6.35
CA LEU A 103 6.39 -21.06 -6.43
C LEU A 103 5.64 -20.21 -7.47
N ILE A 104 5.34 -20.78 -8.64
CA ILE A 104 4.61 -20.07 -9.70
C ILE A 104 3.21 -19.69 -9.20
N LYS A 105 2.52 -20.58 -8.50
CA LYS A 105 1.19 -20.29 -7.94
C LYS A 105 1.24 -19.20 -6.88
N MET A 106 2.29 -19.16 -6.05
CA MET A 106 2.49 -18.09 -5.07
C MET A 106 2.71 -16.74 -5.76
N ILE A 107 3.61 -16.67 -6.74
CA ILE A 107 3.87 -15.43 -7.49
C ILE A 107 2.61 -14.92 -8.20
N LEU A 108 1.87 -15.82 -8.87
CA LEU A 108 0.62 -15.45 -9.53
C LEU A 108 -0.42 -14.93 -8.52
N TRP A 109 -0.49 -15.55 -7.34
CA TRP A 109 -1.36 -15.09 -6.27
C TRP A 109 -0.93 -13.72 -5.72
N ASP A 110 0.36 -13.50 -5.49
CA ASP A 110 0.88 -12.22 -5.00
C ASP A 110 0.59 -11.08 -5.98
N ILE A 111 0.77 -11.32 -7.28
CA ILE A 111 0.42 -10.36 -8.34
C ILE A 111 -1.07 -10.06 -8.32
N PHE A 112 -1.91 -11.10 -8.28
CA PHE A 112 -3.36 -10.95 -8.26
C PHE A 112 -3.85 -10.20 -7.01
N ALA A 113 -3.38 -10.61 -5.83
CA ALA A 113 -3.74 -10.00 -4.55
C ALA A 113 -3.31 -8.54 -4.49
N THR A 114 -2.11 -8.22 -4.98
CA THR A 114 -1.62 -6.84 -5.07
C THR A 114 -2.48 -6.02 -6.01
N TYR A 115 -2.73 -6.49 -7.23
CA TYR A 115 -3.59 -5.79 -8.18
C TYR A 115 -4.99 -5.52 -7.61
N LEU A 116 -5.62 -6.55 -7.04
CA LEU A 116 -6.95 -6.45 -6.45
C LEU A 116 -6.99 -5.47 -5.27
N SER A 117 -5.94 -5.43 -4.44
CA SER A 117 -5.79 -4.44 -3.37
C SER A 117 -5.81 -3.02 -3.93
N GLY A 118 -5.11 -2.78 -5.04
CA GLY A 118 -5.12 -1.50 -5.75
C GLY A 118 -6.50 -1.14 -6.30
N VAL A 119 -7.23 -2.10 -6.87
CA VAL A 119 -8.61 -1.89 -7.35
C VAL A 119 -9.52 -1.47 -6.20
N PHE A 120 -9.48 -2.17 -5.07
CA PHE A 120 -10.31 -1.85 -3.91
C PHE A 120 -9.94 -0.51 -3.27
N ALA A 121 -8.65 -0.17 -3.20
CA ALA A 121 -8.23 1.16 -2.74
C ALA A 121 -8.79 2.29 -3.62
N ALA A 122 -8.73 2.14 -4.94
CA ALA A 122 -9.30 3.11 -5.88
C ALA A 122 -10.84 3.16 -5.82
N LEU A 123 -11.52 2.05 -5.53
CA LEU A 123 -12.97 2.05 -5.27
C LEU A 123 -13.32 2.81 -3.98
N ILE A 124 -12.54 2.63 -2.91
CA ILE A 124 -12.71 3.39 -1.66
C ILE A 124 -12.59 4.88 -1.93
N GLU A 125 -11.57 5.31 -2.67
CA GLU A 125 -11.38 6.72 -3.03
C GLU A 125 -12.58 7.32 -3.74
N ASN A 126 -13.08 6.63 -4.76
CA ASN A 126 -14.21 7.10 -5.56
C ASN A 126 -15.54 7.10 -4.79
N SER A 127 -15.63 6.27 -3.75
CA SER A 127 -16.83 6.15 -2.91
C SER A 127 -16.83 7.15 -1.75
N LEU A 128 -15.67 7.70 -1.37
CA LEU A 128 -15.58 8.68 -0.29
C LEU A 128 -16.21 10.01 -0.71
N SER A 129 -16.93 10.62 0.22
CA SER A 129 -17.59 11.90 -0.03
C SER A 129 -16.57 12.99 -0.32
N LYS A 130 -16.92 13.91 -1.22
CA LYS A 130 -16.08 15.05 -1.56
C LYS A 130 -15.81 15.98 -0.36
N ASN A 131 -16.71 16.04 0.62
CA ASN A 131 -16.61 16.93 1.77
C ASN A 131 -16.42 16.13 3.07
N LEU A 132 -15.21 15.61 3.28
CA LEU A 132 -14.86 14.92 4.52
C LEU A 132 -14.80 15.91 5.70
N SER A 133 -15.34 15.51 6.86
CA SER A 133 -15.30 16.33 8.07
C SER A 133 -13.86 16.54 8.56
N SER A 134 -13.63 17.61 9.31
CA SER A 134 -12.31 17.93 9.87
C SER A 134 -11.78 16.84 10.81
N GLU A 135 -12.68 16.20 11.57
CA GLU A 135 -12.35 15.09 12.47
C GLU A 135 -11.88 13.87 11.66
N PHE A 136 -12.58 13.56 10.56
CA PHE A 136 -12.18 12.43 9.71
C PHE A 136 -10.87 12.70 8.98
N LYS A 137 -10.65 13.93 8.52
CA LYS A 137 -9.36 14.38 7.97
C LYS A 137 -8.22 14.20 8.99
N MET A 138 -8.45 14.60 10.25
CA MET A 138 -7.47 14.42 11.33
C MET A 138 -7.19 12.93 11.59
N PHE A 139 -8.23 12.09 11.62
CA PHE A 139 -8.09 10.64 11.74
C PHE A 139 -7.21 10.07 10.62
N ILE A 140 -7.43 10.46 9.36
CA ILE A 140 -6.61 10.03 8.22
C ILE A 140 -5.15 10.42 8.41
N LEU A 141 -4.87 11.65 8.85
CA LEU A 141 -3.50 12.12 9.06
C LEU A 141 -2.79 11.35 10.19
N ILE A 142 -3.49 11.10 11.30
CA ILE A 142 -2.96 10.28 12.40
C ILE A 142 -2.63 8.87 11.88
N LEU A 143 -3.57 8.25 11.17
CA LEU A 143 -3.41 6.90 10.63
C LEU A 143 -2.22 6.82 9.66
N LEU A 144 -2.07 7.81 8.78
CA LEU A 144 -0.96 7.92 7.85
C LEU A 144 0.38 8.07 8.59
N ALA A 145 0.44 9.00 9.56
CA ALA A 145 1.65 9.26 10.35
C ALA A 145 2.06 8.02 11.16
N THR A 146 1.10 7.34 11.80
CA THR A 146 1.35 6.08 12.50
C THR A 146 1.86 5.00 11.54
N SER A 147 1.24 4.85 10.37
CA SER A 147 1.68 3.88 9.36
C SER A 147 3.14 4.13 8.94
N ILE A 148 3.47 5.37 8.57
CA ILE A 148 4.83 5.78 8.19
C ILE A 148 5.82 5.49 9.32
N PHE A 149 5.48 5.91 10.55
CA PHE A 149 6.32 5.68 11.72
C PHE A 149 6.60 4.19 11.94
N LEU A 150 5.56 3.34 11.92
CA LEU A 150 5.70 1.90 12.12
C LEU A 150 6.52 1.25 11.01
N TYR A 151 6.29 1.60 9.74
CA TYR A 151 7.04 1.08 8.60
C TYR A 151 8.53 1.41 8.68
N ILE A 152 8.86 2.64 9.05
CA ILE A 152 10.26 3.02 9.27
C ILE A 152 10.82 2.28 10.49
N ARG A 153 10.14 2.36 11.63
CA ARG A 153 10.63 1.83 12.91
C ARG A 153 10.85 0.33 12.89
N PHE A 154 9.94 -0.44 12.28
CA PHE A 154 10.03 -1.90 12.20
C PHE A 154 10.92 -2.41 11.07
N THR A 155 11.28 -1.56 10.10
CA THR A 155 12.40 -1.85 9.19
C THR A 155 13.71 -1.99 9.96
N TYR A 156 13.96 -1.16 10.97
CA TYR A 156 15.22 -1.16 11.72
C TYR A 156 15.23 -2.07 12.93
N LYS A 157 14.09 -2.25 13.61
CA LYS A 157 13.97 -3.17 14.74
C LYS A 157 12.55 -3.72 14.78
N ARG A 158 12.43 -5.02 14.50
CA ARG A 158 11.17 -5.76 14.47
C ARG A 158 10.37 -5.59 15.77
N PRO A 159 9.03 -5.64 15.70
CA PRO A 159 8.19 -5.60 16.91
C PRO A 159 8.48 -6.81 17.80
N SER A 160 8.28 -6.65 19.11
CA SER A 160 8.38 -7.75 20.08
C SER A 160 7.15 -8.65 20.11
N ILE A 161 6.06 -8.21 19.48
CA ILE A 161 4.78 -8.92 19.41
C ILE A 161 4.51 -9.16 17.93
N ASP A 162 4.32 -10.43 17.55
CA ASP A 162 3.91 -10.82 16.21
C ASP A 162 2.41 -11.22 16.22
N LEU A 163 1.68 -10.85 15.17
CA LEU A 163 0.24 -11.08 15.05
C LEU A 163 -0.09 -12.58 15.03
N PHE A 164 0.78 -13.40 14.45
CA PHE A 164 0.55 -14.84 14.28
C PHE A 164 1.46 -15.73 15.10
N ASN A 165 2.41 -15.15 15.86
CA ASN A 165 3.30 -15.81 16.83
C ASN A 165 3.44 -17.33 16.59
N ILE A 166 4.26 -17.72 15.61
CA ILE A 166 4.64 -19.13 15.40
C ILE A 166 6.00 -19.37 16.05
#